data_AF-A0A6C2UBJ8-F1
#
_entry.id   AF-A0A6C2UBJ8-F1
#
_cell.length_a   1.000
_cell.length_b   1.000
_cell.length_c   1.000
_cell.angle_alpha   90.00
_cell.angle_beta   90.00
_cell.angle_gamma   90.00
#
_symmetry.space_group_name_H-M   'P 1'
#
loop_
_entity.id
_entity.type
_entity.pdbx_description
1 polymer ?
#
loop_
_entity_poly.entity_id
_entity_poly.type
_entity_poly.pdbx_seq_one_letter_code
_entity_poly.pdbx_strand_id
1 'polypeptide(L)'
;MKKRKQTIAAVFLPSLAALCAWAQYSIDWHTIDGGGGTSTNGQYEVSGTIGQPDAGSAPMTGGPFSLSGGFWAIYAVQTPGAPFLSIVISAPTDATISWNPDDPGWVLQETLDLTSSSWTNSPSGTTNPIVVPASVPEKFYRLFKP
;
A
#
# COMPACT_ATOMS: atom_id res chain seq x y z
N MET A 1 -51.75 61.98 -2.63
CA MET A 1 -50.57 61.30 -2.04
C MET A 1 -50.49 59.87 -2.57
N LYS A 2 -49.49 59.53 -3.41
CA LYS A 2 -49.22 58.14 -3.81
C LYS A 2 -47.71 58.00 -4.02
N LYS A 3 -47.00 57.47 -3.02
CA LYS A 3 -45.54 57.29 -3.07
C LYS A 3 -45.22 56.07 -3.94
N ARG A 4 -44.56 56.28 -5.08
CA ARG A 4 -43.93 55.20 -5.87
C ARG A 4 -42.64 54.80 -5.15
N LYS A 5 -42.59 53.56 -4.65
CA LYS A 5 -41.38 52.97 -4.08
C LYS A 5 -40.50 52.51 -5.25
N GLN A 6 -39.38 53.19 -5.46
CA GLN A 6 -38.27 52.64 -6.23
C GLN A 6 -37.57 51.62 -5.33
N THR A 7 -37.44 50.39 -5.80
CA THR A 7 -36.59 49.39 -5.15
C THR A 7 -35.77 48.72 -6.25
N ILE A 8 -34.74 49.44 -6.69
CA ILE A 8 -33.61 48.87 -7.43
C ILE A 8 -32.70 48.29 -6.35
N ALA A 9 -32.93 47.04 -5.96
CA ALA A 9 -32.04 46.34 -5.02
C ALA A 9 -32.25 44.83 -5.10
N ALA A 10 -31.99 44.23 -6.26
CA ALA A 10 -32.03 42.77 -6.38
C ALA A 10 -31.12 42.21 -7.49
N VAL A 11 -29.98 42.84 -7.77
CA VAL A 11 -29.01 42.30 -8.75
C VAL A 11 -27.61 42.06 -8.16
N PHE A 12 -27.34 42.52 -6.94
CA PHE A 12 -26.03 42.35 -6.28
C PHE A 12 -25.94 41.16 -5.29
N LEU A 13 -26.85 40.19 -5.40
CA LEU A 13 -26.88 39.02 -4.52
C LEU A 13 -26.63 37.62 -5.15
N PRO A 14 -26.13 37.47 -6.40
CA PRO A 14 -25.55 36.19 -6.82
C PRO A 14 -24.01 36.12 -6.70
N SER A 15 -23.32 37.24 -6.44
CA SER A 15 -21.84 37.27 -6.51
C SER A 15 -21.12 36.70 -5.27
N LEU A 16 -21.81 36.49 -4.15
CA LEU A 16 -21.20 35.95 -2.92
C LEU A 16 -21.28 34.42 -2.80
N ALA A 17 -21.99 33.75 -3.72
CA ALA A 17 -22.10 32.28 -3.73
C ALA A 17 -20.93 31.57 -4.45
N ALA A 18 -19.92 32.31 -4.92
CA ALA A 18 -18.84 31.77 -5.76
C ALA A 18 -17.55 31.37 -5.00
N LEU A 19 -17.51 31.42 -3.66
CA LEU A 19 -16.25 31.26 -2.89
C LEU A 19 -16.01 29.88 -2.27
N CYS A 20 -16.62 28.82 -2.79
CA CYS A 20 -16.29 27.46 -2.39
C CYS A 20 -15.95 26.60 -3.60
N ALA A 21 -15.00 27.05 -4.44
CA ALA A 21 -14.33 26.15 -5.35
C ALA A 21 -13.34 25.32 -4.53
N TRP A 22 -13.75 24.10 -4.17
CA TRP A 22 -12.83 23.09 -3.67
C TRP A 22 -11.90 22.77 -4.84
N ALA A 23 -10.59 22.93 -4.64
CA ALA A 23 -9.63 22.49 -5.66
C ALA A 23 -9.85 20.98 -5.87
N GLN A 24 -10.42 20.62 -7.02
CA GLN A 24 -10.59 19.23 -7.38
C GLN A 24 -9.22 18.75 -7.85
N TYR A 25 -8.58 17.89 -7.06
CA TYR A 25 -7.34 17.26 -7.48
C TYR A 25 -7.63 16.39 -8.71
N SER A 26 -7.00 16.71 -9.83
CA SER A 26 -7.01 15.91 -11.04
C SER A 26 -5.62 15.37 -11.30
N ILE A 27 -5.56 14.11 -11.74
CA ILE A 27 -4.36 13.54 -12.35
C ILE A 27 -4.59 13.69 -13.84
N ASP A 28 -4.07 14.78 -14.40
CA ASP A 28 -4.31 15.13 -15.82
C ASP A 28 -3.64 14.13 -16.78
N TRP A 29 -2.63 13.40 -16.30
CA TRP A 29 -1.92 12.39 -17.07
C TRP A 29 -1.59 11.16 -16.21
N HIS A 30 -1.95 9.97 -16.71
CA HIS A 30 -1.59 8.69 -16.12
C HIS A 30 -1.40 7.63 -17.23
N THR A 31 -0.52 6.67 -16.99
CA THR A 31 -0.41 5.42 -17.76
C THR A 31 -0.61 4.25 -16.81
N ILE A 32 -1.21 3.15 -17.28
CA ILE A 32 -1.27 1.88 -16.54
C ILE A 32 -0.49 0.89 -17.39
N ASP A 33 0.79 0.74 -17.07
CA ASP A 33 1.70 -0.10 -17.84
C ASP A 33 1.75 -1.50 -17.22
N GLY A 34 1.17 -2.48 -17.92
CA GLY A 34 1.33 -3.90 -17.61
C GLY A 34 2.53 -4.47 -18.37
N GLY A 35 3.37 -5.28 -17.72
CA GLY A 35 4.51 -5.89 -18.41
C GLY A 35 5.35 -6.82 -17.54
N GLY A 36 6.21 -7.57 -18.20
CA GLY A 36 6.93 -8.71 -17.63
C GLY A 36 6.36 -10.04 -18.10
N GLY A 37 7.13 -11.11 -17.94
CA GLY A 37 6.77 -12.46 -18.38
C GLY A 37 7.96 -13.27 -18.86
N THR A 38 7.69 -14.54 -19.16
CA THR A 38 8.65 -15.47 -19.73
C THR A 38 8.53 -15.48 -21.25
N SER A 39 9.67 -15.31 -21.93
CA SER A 39 9.83 -15.61 -23.35
C SER A 39 10.73 -16.82 -23.51
N THR A 40 10.34 -17.76 -24.38
CA THR A 40 11.08 -19.01 -24.59
C THR A 40 11.04 -19.44 -26.04
N ASN A 41 12.10 -20.11 -26.51
CA ASN A 41 12.09 -20.85 -27.77
C ASN A 41 12.15 -22.38 -27.59
N GLY A 42 11.95 -22.86 -26.37
CA GLY A 42 12.03 -24.27 -25.99
C GLY A 42 13.41 -24.73 -25.52
N GLN A 43 14.51 -24.09 -25.95
CA GLN A 43 15.86 -24.40 -25.47
C GLN A 43 16.34 -23.42 -24.40
N TYR A 44 15.90 -22.16 -24.48
CA TYR A 44 16.23 -21.10 -23.53
C TYR A 44 14.97 -20.37 -23.06
N GLU A 45 14.99 -19.97 -21.81
CA GLU A 45 13.96 -19.17 -21.17
C GLU A 45 14.54 -17.84 -20.69
N VAL A 46 13.84 -16.74 -20.96
CA VAL A 46 14.15 -15.42 -20.44
C VAL A 46 12.90 -14.91 -19.72
N SER A 47 12.98 -14.80 -18.41
CA SER A 47 11.96 -14.17 -17.60
C SER A 47 12.42 -12.78 -17.18
N GLY A 48 11.55 -11.79 -17.31
CA GLY A 48 11.84 -10.42 -16.91
C GLY A 48 10.61 -9.75 -16.30
N THR A 49 10.86 -8.81 -15.40
CA THR A 49 9.85 -7.89 -14.88
C THR A 49 9.97 -6.56 -15.63
N ILE A 50 8.86 -5.86 -15.87
CA ILE A 50 8.95 -4.48 -16.37
C ILE A 50 9.52 -3.59 -15.25
N GLY A 51 10.43 -2.69 -15.61
CA GLY A 51 10.99 -1.69 -14.70
C GLY A 51 10.36 -0.33 -14.96
N GLN A 52 9.84 0.32 -13.92
CA GLN A 52 9.44 1.72 -13.95
C GLN A 52 10.62 2.55 -13.40
N PRO A 53 11.20 3.53 -14.13
CA PRO A 53 12.34 4.33 -13.64
C PRO A 53 12.04 5.15 -12.38
N ASP A 54 10.78 5.46 -12.15
CA ASP A 54 10.21 6.10 -10.97
C ASP A 54 9.85 5.12 -9.83
N ALA A 55 10.11 3.82 -10.02
CA ALA A 55 10.12 2.81 -8.97
C ALA A 55 11.33 3.01 -8.06
N GLY A 56 11.19 3.90 -7.09
CA GLY A 56 12.20 4.15 -6.06
C GLY A 56 11.80 3.53 -4.72
N SER A 57 12.79 3.16 -3.89
CA SER A 57 12.55 2.77 -2.49
C SER A 57 12.08 3.94 -1.62
N ALA A 58 12.33 5.17 -2.05
CA ALA A 58 11.90 6.39 -1.38
C ALA A 58 10.67 7.01 -2.09
N PRO A 59 9.64 7.45 -1.35
CA PRO A 59 8.51 8.16 -1.93
C PRO A 59 8.96 9.46 -2.62
N MET A 60 8.39 9.74 -3.79
CA MET A 60 8.48 11.05 -4.43
C MET A 60 7.68 12.04 -3.59
N THR A 61 8.26 13.19 -3.24
CA THR A 61 7.61 14.20 -2.39
C THR A 61 7.45 15.53 -3.11
N GLY A 62 6.36 16.24 -2.84
CA GLY A 62 6.07 17.55 -3.42
C GLY A 62 5.09 18.33 -2.53
N GLY A 63 5.61 19.33 -1.80
CA GLY A 63 4.80 20.07 -0.81
C GLY A 63 4.26 19.13 0.27
N PRO A 64 2.95 19.14 0.58
CA PRO A 64 2.33 18.23 1.55
C PRO A 64 2.03 16.83 0.97
N PHE A 65 2.40 16.55 -0.28
CA PHE A 65 2.04 15.32 -0.97
C PHE A 65 3.24 14.37 -1.10
N SER A 66 2.93 13.07 -1.11
CA SER A 66 3.88 11.98 -1.29
C SER A 66 3.28 10.93 -2.22
N LEU A 67 4.08 10.41 -3.15
CA LEU A 67 3.72 9.38 -4.11
C LEU A 67 4.84 8.34 -4.16
N SER A 68 4.54 7.10 -3.81
CA SER A 68 5.46 5.98 -4.00
C SER A 68 5.19 5.32 -5.34
N GLY A 69 6.13 5.43 -6.27
CA GLY A 69 6.10 4.71 -7.55
C GLY A 69 6.64 3.29 -7.44
N GLY A 70 6.31 2.43 -8.40
CA GLY A 70 6.87 1.10 -8.53
C GLY A 70 5.87 -0.01 -8.81
N PHE A 71 6.39 -1.21 -9.09
CA PHE A 71 5.57 -2.40 -9.27
C PHE A 71 4.89 -2.76 -7.96
N TRP A 72 3.56 -2.95 -8.00
CA TRP A 72 2.71 -3.40 -6.90
C TRP A 72 3.42 -3.27 -5.56
N ALA A 73 3.48 -2.05 -5.03
CA ALA A 73 4.00 -1.90 -3.69
C ALA A 73 3.14 -2.82 -2.83
N ILE A 74 3.73 -3.94 -2.42
CA ILE A 74 3.13 -4.87 -1.48
C ILE A 74 3.21 -4.13 -0.16
N TYR A 75 2.39 -3.10 -0.01
CA TYR A 75 2.08 -2.57 1.29
C TYR A 75 1.39 -3.73 1.97
N ALA A 76 2.12 -4.42 2.84
CA ALA A 76 1.49 -5.02 3.99
C ALA A 76 0.81 -3.86 4.71
N VAL A 77 -0.45 -3.58 4.36
CA VAL A 77 -1.27 -2.62 5.08
C VAL A 77 -1.38 -3.21 6.46
N GLN A 78 -0.57 -2.67 7.35
CA GLN A 78 -0.58 -3.10 8.73
C GLN A 78 -1.96 -2.80 9.28
N THR A 79 -2.53 -3.77 9.99
CA THR A 79 -3.74 -3.53 10.77
C THR A 79 -3.48 -2.28 11.63
N PRO A 80 -4.37 -1.28 11.66
CA PRO A 80 -4.16 -0.10 12.48
C PRO A 80 -3.82 -0.47 13.93
N GLY A 81 -2.69 0.03 14.43
CA GLY A 81 -2.18 -0.32 15.76
C GLY A 81 -1.39 -1.64 15.85
N ALA A 82 -1.10 -2.30 14.73
CA ALA A 82 -0.21 -3.45 14.71
C ALA A 82 1.27 -3.04 14.75
N PRO A 83 2.13 -3.84 15.40
CA PRO A 83 3.57 -3.75 15.29
C PRO A 83 4.04 -3.86 13.85
N PHE A 84 5.12 -3.14 13.52
CA PHE A 84 5.79 -3.23 12.23
C PHE A 84 6.42 -4.61 12.03
N LEU A 85 5.88 -5.44 11.12
CA LEU A 85 6.39 -6.77 10.79
C LEU A 85 7.50 -6.64 9.73
N SER A 86 8.65 -7.27 10.00
CA SER A 86 9.82 -7.28 9.13
C SER A 86 10.28 -8.71 8.86
N ILE A 87 10.74 -8.97 7.63
CA ILE A 87 11.33 -10.24 7.21
C ILE A 87 12.67 -9.95 6.55
N VAL A 88 13.74 -10.54 7.07
CA VAL A 88 15.11 -10.33 6.59
C VAL A 88 15.76 -11.68 6.38
N ILE A 89 16.35 -11.91 5.19
CA ILE A 89 17.16 -13.11 4.94
C ILE A 89 18.37 -13.09 5.88
N SER A 90 18.50 -14.11 6.72
CA SER A 90 19.55 -14.22 7.74
C SER A 90 20.64 -15.22 7.36
N ALA A 91 20.33 -16.17 6.47
CA ALA A 91 21.26 -17.14 5.89
C ALA A 91 20.75 -17.61 4.51
N PRO A 92 21.54 -18.37 3.72
CA PRO A 92 21.09 -18.86 2.41
C PRO A 92 19.80 -19.69 2.44
N THR A 93 19.48 -20.31 3.58
CA THR A 93 18.29 -21.15 3.77
C THR A 93 17.32 -20.59 4.80
N ASP A 94 17.62 -19.44 5.42
CA ASP A 94 16.91 -18.97 6.60
C ASP A 94 16.55 -17.49 6.48
N ALA A 95 15.39 -17.13 7.01
CA ALA A 95 14.96 -15.76 7.20
C ALA A 95 14.59 -15.52 8.66
N THR A 96 14.92 -14.33 9.17
CA THR A 96 14.43 -13.83 10.45
C THR A 96 13.17 -13.02 10.23
N ILE A 97 12.12 -13.36 10.94
CA ILE A 97 10.89 -12.59 11.07
C ILE A 97 10.91 -11.91 12.43
N SER A 98 10.59 -10.62 12.45
CA SER A 98 10.52 -9.83 13.69
C SER A 98 9.46 -8.77 13.60
N TRP A 99 9.01 -8.26 14.76
CA TRP A 99 8.11 -7.12 14.79
C TRP A 99 8.42 -6.11 15.89
N ASN A 100 8.09 -4.84 15.65
CA ASN A 100 8.32 -3.76 16.61
C ASN A 100 7.20 -2.70 16.56
N PRO A 101 6.67 -2.23 17.70
CA PRO A 101 6.99 -2.64 19.09
C PRO A 101 6.56 -4.08 19.42
N ASP A 102 7.19 -4.71 20.41
CA ASP A 102 6.81 -6.06 20.87
C ASP A 102 5.60 -6.02 21.82
N ASP A 103 4.48 -5.49 21.31
CA ASP A 103 3.26 -5.33 22.08
C ASP A 103 2.59 -6.70 22.37
N PRO A 104 2.09 -6.94 23.59
CA PRO A 104 1.44 -8.19 23.92
C PRO A 104 0.12 -8.40 23.15
N GLY A 105 -0.17 -9.68 22.87
CA GLY A 105 -1.41 -10.11 22.22
C GLY A 105 -1.33 -10.27 20.71
N TRP A 106 -0.17 -10.01 20.09
CA TRP A 106 0.08 -10.32 18.69
C TRP A 106 0.68 -11.72 18.54
N VAL A 107 0.14 -12.51 17.61
CA VAL A 107 0.66 -13.83 17.23
C VAL A 107 1.02 -13.83 15.75
N LEU A 108 2.06 -14.59 15.39
CA LEU A 108 2.41 -14.82 14.00
C LEU A 108 1.44 -15.84 13.39
N GLN A 109 0.86 -15.52 12.24
CA GLN A 109 0.10 -16.45 11.42
C GLN A 109 0.81 -16.71 10.10
N GLU A 110 0.62 -17.92 9.59
CA GLU A 110 1.18 -18.37 8.32
C GLU A 110 0.13 -19.03 7.42
N THR A 111 0.37 -18.92 6.11
CA THR A 111 -0.40 -19.62 5.07
C THR A 111 0.49 -19.94 3.87
N LEU A 112 0.09 -20.92 3.07
CA LEU A 112 0.73 -21.28 1.80
C LEU A 112 0.03 -20.62 0.59
N ASP A 113 -1.10 -19.95 0.80
CA ASP A 113 -1.91 -19.40 -0.27
C ASP A 113 -2.66 -18.14 0.20
N LEU A 114 -2.35 -16.99 -0.42
CA LEU A 114 -3.02 -15.72 -0.14
C LEU A 114 -4.44 -15.64 -0.69
N THR A 115 -4.82 -16.50 -1.63
CA THR A 115 -6.15 -16.50 -2.27
C THR A 115 -7.19 -17.20 -1.41
N SER A 116 -6.78 -18.20 -0.63
CA SER A 116 -7.62 -18.82 0.40
C SER A 116 -7.52 -18.03 1.71
N SER A 117 -8.63 -17.84 2.41
CA SER A 117 -8.63 -17.18 3.74
C SER A 117 -8.09 -18.08 4.87
N SER A 118 -7.34 -19.13 4.53
CA SER A 118 -6.88 -20.19 5.44
C SER A 118 -5.57 -19.80 6.14
N TRP A 119 -5.66 -18.89 7.10
CA TRP A 119 -4.54 -18.51 7.97
C TRP A 119 -4.53 -19.36 9.23
N THR A 120 -3.35 -19.84 9.62
CA THR A 120 -3.15 -20.64 10.84
C THR A 120 -2.09 -20.01 11.72
N ASN A 121 -2.17 -20.22 13.04
CA ASN A 121 -1.13 -19.74 13.96
C ASN A 121 0.17 -20.49 13.69
N SER A 122 1.28 -19.73 13.56
CA SER A 122 2.59 -20.31 13.40
C SER A 122 3.01 -21.05 14.68
N PRO A 123 3.79 -22.14 14.58
CA PRO A 123 4.33 -22.83 15.76
C PRO A 123 5.17 -21.94 16.68
N SER A 124 5.67 -20.80 16.20
CA SER A 124 6.40 -19.82 17.01
C SER A 124 5.53 -19.09 18.04
N GLY A 125 4.20 -19.09 17.88
CA GLY A 125 3.28 -18.37 18.76
C GLY A 125 3.59 -16.86 18.80
N THR A 126 3.98 -16.36 19.98
CA THR A 126 4.32 -14.96 20.24
C THR A 126 5.84 -14.71 20.24
N THR A 127 6.67 -15.69 19.88
CA THR A 127 8.14 -15.53 19.89
C THR A 127 8.60 -14.50 18.86
N ASN A 128 9.34 -13.50 19.32
CA ASN A 128 9.87 -12.40 18.53
C ASN A 128 11.30 -12.06 18.99
N PRO A 129 12.31 -12.05 18.10
CA PRO A 129 12.27 -12.49 16.70
C PRO A 129 12.23 -14.02 16.57
N ILE A 130 11.88 -14.52 15.38
CA ILE A 130 11.88 -15.94 15.03
C ILE A 130 12.65 -16.19 13.73
N VAL A 131 13.45 -17.26 13.68
CA VAL A 131 14.11 -17.73 12.46
C VAL A 131 13.25 -18.83 11.83
N VAL A 132 12.99 -18.71 10.54
CA VAL A 132 12.20 -19.65 9.73
C VAL A 132 12.99 -20.09 8.51
N PRO A 133 12.74 -21.30 7.98
CA PRO A 133 13.29 -21.72 6.70
C PRO A 133 12.78 -20.85 5.55
N ALA A 134 13.68 -20.35 4.72
CA ALA A 134 13.43 -19.66 3.46
C ALA A 134 13.51 -20.67 2.29
N SER A 135 12.61 -21.64 2.30
CA SER A 135 12.55 -22.76 1.34
C SER A 135 11.22 -22.83 0.60
N VAL A 136 11.17 -23.54 -0.52
CA VAL A 136 9.91 -23.85 -1.22
C VAL A 136 9.09 -24.92 -0.47
N PRO A 137 7.74 -24.88 -0.51
CA PRO A 137 6.90 -23.88 -1.17
C PRO A 137 6.92 -22.52 -0.46
N GLU A 138 6.59 -21.45 -1.20
CA GLU A 138 6.47 -20.10 -0.64
C GLU A 138 5.48 -20.09 0.52
N LYS A 139 5.81 -19.33 1.57
CA LYS A 139 4.99 -19.17 2.76
C LYS A 139 4.80 -17.69 3.05
N PHE A 140 3.58 -17.32 3.39
CA PHE A 140 3.17 -15.95 3.68
C PHE A 140 2.91 -15.79 5.18
N TYR A 141 3.21 -14.61 5.71
CA TYR A 141 3.12 -14.32 7.14
C TYR A 141 2.33 -13.04 7.41
N ARG A 142 1.61 -13.02 8.54
CA ARG A 142 0.97 -11.81 9.07
C ARG A 142 0.98 -11.81 10.59
N LEU A 143 0.88 -10.63 11.18
CA LEU A 143 0.51 -10.50 12.58
C LEU A 143 -0.99 -10.53 12.73
N PHE A 144 -1.46 -11.23 13.77
CA PHE A 144 -2.86 -11.32 14.13
C PHE A 144 -3.03 -11.08 15.62
N LYS A 145 -4.08 -10.35 16.00
CA LYS A 145 -4.48 -10.17 17.39
C LYS A 145 -5.82 -10.90 17.57
N PRO A 146 -5.86 -12.01 18.33
CA PRO A 146 -7.09 -12.76 18.58
C PRO A 146 -8.19 -11.95 19.24
#